data_AF-A0A448MPM1-F1
#
_entry.id   AF-A0A448MPM1-F1
#
_cell.length_a   1.000
_cell.length_b   1.000
_cell.length_c   1.000
_cell.angle_alpha   90.00
_cell.angle_beta   90.00
_cell.angle_gamma   90.00
#
_symmetry.space_group_name_H-M   'P 1'
#
loop_
_entity.id
_entity.type
_entity.pdbx_description
1 polymer ?
#
loop_
_entity_poly.entity_id
_entity_poly.type
_entity_poly.pdbx_seq_one_letter_code
_entity_poly.pdbx_strand_id
1 'polypeptide(L)'
;MPTYATAGALVYVGILMASSLIRVSWDDLTEATPAFITAAMMPFTYSITEGIAFGFISYCIMKTCTGRIKEINAPVWVVSLLFIAKFVWVG
;
A
#
# COMPACT_ATOMS: atom_id res chain seq x y z
N MET A 1 -25.06 8.89 21.93
CA MET A 1 -24.21 7.68 21.83
C MET A 1 -22.75 8.13 21.78
N PRO A 2 -21.84 7.41 22.43
CA PRO A 2 -20.69 7.96 23.14
C PRO A 2 -19.53 8.31 22.19
N THR A 3 -19.48 9.54 21.70
CA THR A 3 -18.33 10.05 20.90
C THR A 3 -17.00 9.90 21.64
N TYR A 4 -17.00 9.99 22.97
CA TYR A 4 -15.82 9.76 23.81
C TYR A 4 -15.40 8.28 23.88
N ALA A 5 -16.33 7.34 23.81
CA ALA A 5 -16.02 5.91 23.85
C ALA A 5 -15.64 5.35 22.47
N THR A 6 -16.21 5.89 21.38
CA THR A 6 -15.80 5.53 20.01
C THR A 6 -14.46 6.15 19.64
N ALA A 7 -14.07 7.29 20.22
CA ALA A 7 -12.75 7.88 20.00
C ALA A 7 -11.61 6.93 20.38
N GLY A 8 -11.69 6.29 21.57
CA GLY A 8 -10.70 5.30 22.00
C GLY A 8 -10.63 4.09 21.07
N ALA A 9 -11.78 3.60 20.60
CA ALA A 9 -11.85 2.50 19.63
C ALA A 9 -11.21 2.87 18.28
N LEU A 10 -11.45 4.08 17.77
CA LEU A 10 -10.86 4.55 16.51
C LEU A 10 -9.34 4.72 16.59
N VAL A 11 -8.82 5.23 17.72
CA VAL A 11 -7.37 5.31 17.95
C VAL A 11 -6.74 3.91 17.96
N TYR A 12 -7.36 2.96 18.66
CA TYR A 12 -6.86 1.58 18.69
C TYR A 12 -6.88 0.91 17.30
N VAL A 13 -7.94 1.11 16.52
CA VAL A 13 -8.01 0.63 15.13
C VAL A 13 -6.94 1.29 14.26
N GLY A 14 -6.71 2.59 14.40
CA GLY A 14 -5.64 3.30 13.70
C GLY A 14 -4.26 2.72 14.00
N ILE A 15 -3.98 2.39 15.28
CA ILE A 15 -2.74 1.73 15.71
C ILE A 15 -2.63 0.34 15.09
N LEU A 16 -3.71 -0.44 15.04
CA LEU A 16 -3.73 -1.75 14.39
C LEU A 16 -3.45 -1.66 12.88
N MET A 17 -4.01 -0.65 12.20
CA MET A 17 -3.74 -0.41 10.78
C MET A 17 -2.28 -0.01 10.55
N ALA A 18 -1.73 0.89 11.39
CA ALA A 18 -0.33 1.29 11.32
C ALA A 18 0.63 0.14 11.64
N SER A 19 0.27 -0.76 12.56
CA SER A 19 1.06 -1.96 12.89
C SER A 19 1.30 -2.87 11.68
N SER A 20 0.42 -2.84 10.68
CA SER A 20 0.62 -3.60 9.44
C SER A 20 1.86 -3.13 8.65
N LEU A 21 2.33 -1.90 8.84
CA LEU A 21 3.57 -1.39 8.24
C LEU A 21 4.83 -2.10 8.79
N ILE A 22 4.76 -2.66 10.00
CA ILE A 22 5.88 -3.40 10.62
C ILE A 22 6.11 -4.73 9.89
N ARG A 23 5.08 -5.28 9.24
CA ARG A 23 5.18 -6.53 8.47
C ARG A 23 5.78 -6.34 7.07
N VAL A 24 6.07 -5.10 6.67
CA VAL A 24 6.69 -4.80 5.39
C VAL A 24 8.17 -5.19 5.44
N SER A 25 8.66 -5.83 4.37
CA SER A 25 10.06 -6.20 4.19
C SER A 25 10.90 -4.94 3.87
N TRP A 26 11.36 -4.24 4.91
CA TRP A 26 12.16 -3.01 4.76
C TRP A 26 13.56 -3.23 4.17
N ASP A 27 14.03 -4.49 4.13
CA ASP A 27 15.32 -4.88 3.53
C ASP A 27 15.29 -4.85 1.99
N ASP A 28 14.12 -5.11 1.39
CA ASP A 28 13.94 -5.01 -0.06
C ASP A 28 13.44 -3.62 -0.44
N LEU A 29 14.31 -2.83 -1.06
CA LEU A 29 13.99 -1.46 -1.50
C LEU A 29 12.80 -1.42 -2.47
N THR A 30 12.55 -2.51 -3.21
CA THR A 30 11.41 -2.62 -4.14
C THR A 30 10.06 -2.74 -3.43
N GLU A 31 10.05 -3.09 -2.14
CA GLU A 31 8.85 -3.17 -1.31
C GLU A 31 8.79 -2.01 -0.30
N ALA A 32 9.93 -1.62 0.25
CA ALA A 32 10.05 -0.53 1.22
C ALA A 32 9.62 0.83 0.65
N THR A 33 10.09 1.16 -0.57
CA THR A 33 9.79 2.45 -1.21
C THR A 33 8.31 2.64 -1.52
N PRO A 34 7.61 1.71 -2.20
CA PRO A 34 6.17 1.86 -2.44
C PRO A 34 5.34 1.80 -1.16
N ALA A 35 5.73 0.99 -0.15
CA ALA A 35 5.05 0.99 1.14
C ALA A 35 5.16 2.35 1.85
N PHE A 36 6.35 2.98 1.79
CA PHE A 36 6.56 4.33 2.30
C PHE A 36 5.72 5.37 1.55
N ILE A 37 5.71 5.33 0.21
CA ILE A 37 4.89 6.23 -0.60
C ILE A 37 3.40 6.05 -0.29
N THR A 38 2.94 4.82 -0.13
CA THR A 38 1.56 4.51 0.27
C THR A 38 1.20 5.18 1.60
N ALA A 39 2.03 4.95 2.62
CA ALA A 39 1.81 5.44 3.97
C ALA A 39 1.86 6.97 4.05
N ALA A 40 2.69 7.61 3.21
CA ALA A 40 2.75 9.07 3.10
C ALA A 40 1.56 9.62 2.30
N MET A 41 1.16 8.99 1.20
CA MET A 41 0.09 9.50 0.34
C MET A 41 -1.30 9.37 0.98
N MET A 42 -1.54 8.37 1.84
CA MET A 42 -2.82 8.23 2.57
C MET A 42 -3.23 9.49 3.36
N PRO A 43 -2.38 10.06 4.25
CA PRO A 43 -2.70 11.30 4.95
C PRO A 43 -2.68 12.51 4.02
N PHE A 44 -1.79 12.56 3.02
CA PHE A 44 -1.75 13.69 2.08
C PHE A 44 -3.01 13.81 1.24
N THR A 45 -3.59 12.69 0.81
CA THR A 45 -4.80 12.65 -0.01
C THR A 45 -6.08 12.59 0.83
N TYR A 46 -5.99 12.53 2.17
CA TYR A 46 -7.12 12.33 3.08
C TYR A 46 -7.99 11.10 2.74
N SER A 47 -7.46 10.18 1.94
CA SER A 47 -8.17 9.05 1.37
C SER A 47 -7.26 7.83 1.37
N ILE A 48 -7.65 6.83 2.17
CA ILE A 48 -6.94 5.55 2.27
C ILE A 48 -6.86 4.90 0.88
N THR A 49 -7.94 4.96 0.10
CA THR A 49 -8.04 4.34 -1.23
C THR A 49 -7.06 4.94 -2.25
N GLU A 50 -6.95 6.27 -2.30
CA GLU A 50 -6.04 6.92 -3.26
C GLU A 50 -4.57 6.75 -2.85
N GLY A 51 -4.27 6.76 -1.54
CA GLY A 51 -2.94 6.42 -1.04
C GLY A 51 -2.51 5.00 -1.42
N ILE A 52 -3.40 4.01 -1.25
CA ILE A 52 -3.15 2.62 -1.69
C ILE A 52 -2.93 2.54 -3.19
N ALA A 53 -3.72 3.27 -3.98
CA ALA A 53 -3.60 3.25 -5.43
C ALA A 53 -2.22 3.77 -5.90
N PHE A 54 -1.76 4.90 -5.37
CA PHE A 54 -0.42 5.44 -5.66
C PHE A 54 0.70 4.50 -5.20
N GLY A 55 0.52 3.91 -4.02
CA GLY A 55 1.41 2.89 -3.47
C GLY A 55 1.67 1.71 -4.39
N PHE A 56 0.58 1.12 -4.89
CA PHE A 56 0.65 0.00 -5.81
C PHE A 56 1.25 0.35 -7.18
N ILE A 57 0.96 1.55 -7.70
CA ILE A 57 1.58 2.02 -8.95
C ILE A 57 3.09 2.11 -8.78
N SER A 58 3.57 2.69 -7.67
CA SER A 58 4.99 2.75 -7.35
C SER A 58 5.60 1.35 -7.20
N TYR A 59 4.86 0.39 -6.65
CA TYR A 59 5.31 -1.00 -6.51
C TYR A 59 5.53 -1.65 -7.87
N CYS A 60 4.57 -1.50 -8.80
CA CYS A 60 4.70 -1.97 -10.18
C CYS A 60 5.92 -1.34 -10.88
N ILE A 61 6.11 -0.02 -10.76
CA ILE A 61 7.24 0.68 -11.39
C ILE A 61 8.58 0.12 -10.86
N MET A 62 8.70 -0.06 -9.55
CA MET A 62 9.92 -0.59 -8.94
C MET A 62 10.19 -2.05 -9.31
N LYS A 63 9.20 -2.94 -9.26
CA LYS A 63 9.37 -4.35 -9.66
C LYS A 63 9.71 -4.48 -11.15
N THR A 64 9.12 -3.66 -12.02
CA THR A 64 9.45 -3.64 -13.46
C THR A 64 10.86 -3.10 -13.72
N CYS A 65 11.28 -2.02 -13.05
CA CYS A 65 12.63 -1.46 -13.21
C CYS A 65 13.73 -2.37 -12.65
N THR A 66 13.44 -3.14 -11.59
CA THR A 66 14.46 -3.96 -10.90
C THR A 66 14.64 -5.34 -11.54
N GLY A 67 13.86 -5.70 -12.57
CA GLY A 67 13.98 -6.97 -13.30
C GLY A 67 13.65 -8.24 -12.48
N ARG A 68 13.29 -8.09 -11.19
CA ARG A 68 12.93 -9.15 -10.24
C ARG A 68 11.48 -9.61 -10.40
N ILE A 69 11.10 -9.93 -11.64
CA ILE A 69 9.75 -10.41 -11.98
C ILE A 69 9.52 -11.85 -11.45
N LYS A 70 10.60 -12.62 -11.20
CA LYS A 70 10.55 -14.04 -10.83
C LYS A 70 10.51 -14.36 -9.32
N GLU A 71 10.80 -13.41 -8.43
CA GLU A 71 10.67 -13.61 -6.97
C GLU A 71 9.25 -13.30 -6.46
N ILE A 72 8.33 -13.04 -7.38
CA ILE A 72 6.97 -12.61 -7.07
C ILE A 72 6.13 -13.86 -6.75
N ASN A 73 5.72 -13.98 -5.48
CA ASN A 73 4.78 -15.01 -5.04
C ASN A 73 3.39 -14.79 -5.68
N ALA A 74 2.64 -15.87 -5.96
CA ALA A 74 1.36 -15.83 -6.70
C ALA A 74 0.37 -14.71 -6.32
N PRO A 75 0.13 -14.36 -5.03
CA PRO A 75 -0.76 -13.25 -4.68
C PRO A 75 -0.24 -11.88 -5.13
N VAL A 76 1.07 -11.63 -5.06
CA VAL A 76 1.66 -10.36 -5.52
C VAL A 76 1.55 -10.22 -7.04
N TRP A 77 1.60 -11.35 -7.78
CA TRP A 77 1.41 -11.37 -9.22
C TRP A 77 -0.03 -11.02 -9.61
N VAL A 78 -1.03 -11.57 -8.90
CA VAL A 78 -2.45 -11.25 -9.12
C VAL A 78 -2.73 -9.77 -8.88
N VAL A 79 -2.21 -9.19 -7.79
CA VAL A 79 -2.49 -7.79 -7.49
C VAL A 79 -1.71 -6.85 -8.44
N SER A 80 -0.48 -7.19 -8.81
CA SER A 80 0.27 -6.46 -9.85
C SER A 80 -0.45 -6.45 -11.20
N LEU A 81 -1.02 -7.58 -11.61
CA LEU A 81 -1.79 -7.70 -12.87
C LEU A 81 -3.10 -6.91 -12.84
N LEU A 82 -3.78 -6.87 -11.69
CA LEU A 82 -4.99 -6.08 -11.46
C LEU A 82 -4.68 -4.57 -11.51
N PHE A 83 -3.52 -4.15 -11.03
CA PHE A 83 -3.07 -2.75 -11.11
C PHE A 83 -2.64 -2.32 -12.50
N ILE A 84 -1.97 -3.19 -13.26
CA ILE A 84 -1.70 -2.96 -14.69
C ILE A 84 -3.02 -2.80 -15.46
N ALA A 85 -4.01 -3.66 -15.20
CA ALA A 85 -5.33 -3.55 -15.81
C ALA A 85 -6.02 -2.21 -15.46
N LYS A 86 -5.89 -1.73 -14.22
CA LYS A 86 -6.42 -0.42 -13.81
C LYS A 86 -5.71 0.75 -14.51
N PHE A 87 -4.41 0.64 -14.74
CA PHE A 87 -3.63 1.68 -15.43
C PHE A 87 -3.95 1.75 -16.94
N VAL A 88 -4.28 0.61 -17.55
CA VAL A 88 -4.72 0.55 -18.96
C VAL A 88 -6.18 1.00 -19.13
N TRP A 89 -7.05 0.78 -18.13
CA TRP A 89 -8.47 1.17 -18.18
C TRP A 89 -8.71 2.63 -17.75
N VAL A 90 -7.89 3.15 -16.84
CA VAL A 90 -7.89 4.58 -16.42
C VAL A 90 -6.72 5.30 -17.11
N GLY A 91 -6.61 5.07 -18.42
CA GLY A 91 -5.82 5.85 -19.37
C GLY A 91 -6.75 6.53 -20.35
#